data_AF-A0A0F9D052-F1
#
_entry.id   AF-A0A0F9D052-F1
#
_cell.length_a   1.000
_cell.length_b   1.000
_cell.length_c   1.000
_cell.angle_alpha   90.00
_cell.angle_beta   90.00
_cell.angle_gamma   90.00
#
_symmetry.space_group_name_H-M   'P 1'
#
loop_
_entity.id
_entity.type
_entity.pdbx_description
1 polymer ?
#
loop_
_entity_poly.entity_id
_entity_poly.type
_entity_poly.pdbx_seq_one_letter_code
_entity_poly.pdbx_strand_id
1 'polypeptide(L)'
;MGRVKFNGEQELEDFVFKNLDLHFSEYRIFIPEKKRIKTAGGKETLPDGILLDLEQEKVYLIENELKEHDVFSHIVPQIIKFLIAYKNNETKLKLRDIFVEEIKKNKERFMNIFEKYKDFDILDIHPKIEEFLNSELGLYIYIDGISEDLI
;
A
#
# COMPACT_ATOMS: atom_id res chain seq x y z
N MET A 1 -13.53 20.69 15.96
CA MET A 1 -12.86 20.39 14.68
C MET A 1 -13.88 20.50 13.56
N GLY A 2 -13.66 21.38 12.58
CA GLY A 2 -14.52 21.45 11.39
C GLY A 2 -14.41 20.15 10.60
N ARG A 3 -15.55 19.55 10.23
CA ARG A 3 -15.55 18.40 9.31
C ARG A 3 -15.16 18.92 7.93
N VAL A 4 -13.99 18.53 7.44
CA VAL A 4 -13.65 18.70 6.03
C VAL A 4 -14.59 17.76 5.27
N LYS A 5 -15.51 18.32 4.49
CA LYS A 5 -16.29 17.53 3.55
C LYS A 5 -15.49 17.44 2.26
N PHE A 6 -15.17 16.22 1.85
CA PHE A 6 -14.65 15.97 0.53
C PHE A 6 -15.83 15.89 -0.45
N ASN A 7 -15.67 16.40 -1.66
CA ASN A 7 -16.68 16.37 -2.71
C ASN A 7 -16.74 15.00 -3.42
N GLY A 8 -15.81 14.11 -3.13
CA GLY A 8 -15.75 12.75 -3.66
C GLY A 8 -14.49 12.01 -3.24
N GLU A 9 -14.42 10.72 -3.58
CA GLU A 9 -13.27 9.85 -3.27
C GLU A 9 -11.97 10.36 -3.88
N GLN A 10 -11.99 10.92 -5.09
CA GLN A 10 -10.78 11.46 -5.73
C GLN A 10 -10.17 12.61 -4.94
N GLU A 11 -11.01 13.47 -4.34
CA GLU A 11 -10.51 14.58 -3.52
C GLU A 11 -9.90 14.08 -2.21
N LEU A 12 -10.49 13.03 -1.63
CA LEU A 12 -9.95 12.35 -0.46
C LEU A 12 -8.62 11.64 -0.81
N GLU A 13 -8.57 10.91 -1.91
CA GLU A 13 -7.38 10.23 -2.46
C GLU A 13 -6.23 11.23 -2.66
N ASP A 14 -6.49 12.34 -3.36
CA ASP A 14 -5.50 13.39 -3.60
C ASP A 14 -5.00 14.02 -2.29
N PHE A 15 -5.90 14.22 -1.32
CA PHE A 15 -5.54 14.74 -0.01
C PHE A 15 -4.66 13.76 0.75
N VAL A 16 -5.04 12.48 0.80
CA VAL A 16 -4.28 11.43 1.50
C VAL A 16 -2.90 11.30 0.87
N PHE A 17 -2.79 11.23 -0.46
CA PHE A 17 -1.52 11.05 -1.16
C PHE A 17 -0.56 12.21 -0.92
N LYS A 18 -1.06 13.45 -0.82
CA LYS A 18 -0.27 14.64 -0.45
C LYS A 18 0.20 14.62 1.01
N ASN A 19 -0.42 13.83 1.87
CA ASN A 19 -0.19 13.82 3.31
C ASN A 19 0.31 12.47 3.84
N LEU A 20 0.76 11.55 2.96
CA LEU A 20 1.29 10.25 3.39
C LEU A 20 2.51 10.36 4.32
N ASP A 21 3.25 11.47 4.25
CA ASP A 21 4.36 11.76 5.17
C ASP A 21 3.95 11.84 6.64
N LEU A 22 2.65 12.03 6.94
CA LEU A 22 2.14 12.04 8.31
C LEU A 22 2.08 10.64 8.94
N HIS A 23 2.05 9.59 8.13
CA HIS A 23 1.78 8.22 8.58
C HIS A 23 2.90 7.24 8.26
N PHE A 24 3.78 7.57 7.31
CA PHE A 24 4.80 6.65 6.81
C PHE A 24 6.18 7.29 6.79
N SER A 25 7.22 6.45 6.93
CA SER A 25 8.61 6.88 6.89
C SER A 25 8.98 7.53 5.54
N GLU A 26 10.08 8.28 5.51
CA GLU A 26 10.64 8.78 4.26
C GLU A 26 11.27 7.65 3.41
N TYR A 27 11.61 6.51 4.04
CA TYR A 27 12.16 5.32 3.40
C TYR A 27 11.07 4.40 2.86
N ARG A 28 10.18 4.99 2.07
CA ARG A 28 9.04 4.30 1.47
C ARG A 28 8.99 4.42 -0.04
N ILE A 29 8.36 3.44 -0.66
CA ILE A 29 7.99 3.45 -2.07
C ILE A 29 6.49 3.40 -2.14
N PHE A 30 5.90 4.45 -2.72
CA PHE A 30 4.47 4.54 -2.91
C PHE A 30 4.13 4.40 -4.38
N ILE A 31 3.21 3.51 -4.69
CA ILE A 31 2.64 3.30 -6.02
C ILE A 31 1.21 3.87 -5.97
N PRO A 32 0.99 5.10 -6.48
CA PRO A 32 -0.33 5.75 -6.50
C PRO A 32 -1.24 5.23 -7.61
N GLU A 33 -0.67 4.49 -8.57
CA GLU A 33 -1.44 3.99 -9.68
C GLU A 33 -2.32 2.83 -9.20
N LYS A 34 -3.60 2.84 -9.61
CA LYS A 34 -4.53 1.73 -9.41
C LYS A 34 -4.01 0.48 -10.13
N LYS A 35 -3.07 -0.22 -9.51
CA LYS A 35 -2.43 -1.41 -10.07
C LYS A 35 -3.40 -2.57 -9.93
N ARG A 36 -3.77 -3.19 -11.06
CA ARG A 36 -4.58 -4.40 -11.04
C ARG A 36 -3.82 -5.52 -10.33
N ILE A 37 -4.31 -5.92 -9.16
CA ILE A 37 -3.89 -7.15 -8.50
C ILE A 37 -4.96 -8.23 -8.73
N LYS A 38 -4.55 -9.50 -8.76
CA LYS A 38 -5.47 -10.60 -9.08
C LYS A 38 -5.46 -11.67 -8.00
N THR A 39 -6.64 -12.16 -7.67
CA THR A 39 -6.81 -13.41 -6.92
C THR A 39 -6.31 -14.60 -7.74
N ALA A 40 -5.98 -15.71 -7.07
CA ALA A 40 -5.60 -16.95 -7.74
C ALA A 40 -6.69 -17.48 -8.70
N GLY A 41 -7.96 -17.15 -8.43
CA GLY A 41 -9.10 -17.46 -9.30
C GLY A 41 -9.33 -16.46 -10.43
N GLY A 42 -8.39 -15.54 -10.68
CA GLY A 42 -8.43 -14.59 -11.80
C GLY A 42 -9.30 -13.36 -11.58
N LYS A 43 -10.00 -13.22 -10.45
CA LYS A 43 -10.72 -11.97 -10.12
C LYS A 43 -9.74 -10.84 -9.88
N GLU A 44 -9.97 -9.72 -10.55
CA GLU A 44 -9.15 -8.52 -10.45
C GLU A 44 -9.71 -7.57 -9.38
N THR A 45 -8.82 -6.82 -8.74
CA THR A 45 -9.15 -5.73 -7.84
C THR A 45 -8.07 -4.66 -7.94
N LEU A 46 -8.44 -3.43 -7.62
CA LEU A 46 -7.67 -2.22 -7.89
C LEU A 46 -7.63 -1.43 -6.59
N PRO A 47 -6.56 -1.53 -5.79
CA PRO A 47 -6.42 -0.65 -4.67
C PRO A 47 -6.10 0.77 -5.12
N ASP A 48 -6.43 1.76 -4.29
CA ASP A 48 -6.08 3.15 -4.58
C ASP A 48 -4.56 3.36 -4.48
N GLY A 49 -3.90 2.66 -3.55
CA GLY A 49 -2.46 2.73 -3.42
C GLY A 49 -1.82 1.49 -2.80
N ILE A 50 -0.57 1.24 -3.16
CA ILE A 50 0.27 0.22 -2.52
C ILE A 50 1.58 0.88 -2.10
N LEU A 51 2.01 0.63 -0.87
CA LEU A 51 3.16 1.26 -0.25
C LEU A 51 4.07 0.18 0.35
N LEU A 52 5.36 0.24 0.04
CA LEU A 52 6.39 -0.52 0.72
C LEU A 52 7.15 0.42 1.66
N ASP A 53 7.13 0.14 2.96
CA ASP A 53 7.91 0.84 3.97
C ASP A 53 9.16 0.00 4.29
N LEU A 54 10.34 0.48 3.90
CA LEU A 54 11.61 -0.21 4.09
C LEU A 54 12.13 -0.09 5.53
N GLU A 55 11.61 0.86 6.30
CA GLU A 55 11.93 1.00 7.72
C GLU A 55 11.13 -0.01 8.54
N GLN A 56 9.83 -0.13 8.27
CA GLN A 56 8.95 -1.11 8.92
C GLN A 56 9.02 -2.51 8.32
N GLU A 57 9.69 -2.67 7.18
CA GLU A 57 9.83 -3.95 6.45
C GLU A 57 8.48 -4.55 6.05
N LYS A 58 7.51 -3.68 5.72
CA LYS A 58 6.11 -4.04 5.51
C LYS A 58 5.52 -3.40 4.27
N VAL A 59 4.57 -4.13 3.69
CA VAL A 59 3.72 -3.63 2.61
C VAL A 59 2.38 -3.23 3.16
N TYR A 60 1.90 -2.07 2.72
CA TYR A 60 0.61 -1.52 3.06
C TYR A 60 -0.21 -1.33 1.79
N LEU A 61 -1.51 -1.55 1.92
CA LEU A 61 -2.48 -1.20 0.92
C LEU A 61 -3.34 -0.05 1.47
N ILE A 62 -3.59 0.93 0.61
CA ILE A 62 -4.29 2.17 0.94
C ILE A 62 -5.60 2.19 0.15
N GLU A 63 -6.70 2.37 0.87
CA GLU A 63 -8.04 2.62 0.32
C GLU A 63 -8.63 3.91 0.88
N ASN A 64 -9.35 4.64 0.03
CA ASN A 64 -10.05 5.87 0.40
C ASN A 64 -11.54 5.66 0.22
N GLU A 65 -12.30 5.83 1.29
CA GLU A 65 -13.74 5.56 1.30
C GLU A 65 -14.48 6.76 1.89
N LEU A 66 -15.63 7.11 1.31
CA LEU A 66 -16.49 8.12 1.92
C LEU A 66 -17.35 7.48 3.02
N LYS A 67 -17.68 8.24 4.06
CA LYS A 67 -18.54 7.80 5.17
C LYS A 67 -19.92 7.32 4.70
N GLU A 68 -20.39 7.82 3.56
CA GLU A 68 -21.66 7.39 2.97
C GLU A 68 -21.62 5.96 2.43
N HIS A 69 -20.43 5.38 2.27
CA HIS A 69 -20.26 3.97 1.95
C HIS A 69 -20.45 3.12 3.21
N ASP A 70 -21.31 2.10 3.08
CA ASP A 70 -21.60 1.18 4.16
C ASP A 70 -20.40 0.25 4.42
N VAL A 71 -20.00 0.16 5.68
CA VAL A 71 -18.80 -0.57 6.11
C VAL A 71 -18.88 -2.05 5.75
N PHE A 72 -20.01 -2.68 6.00
CA PHE A 72 -20.16 -4.14 5.88
C PHE A 72 -20.41 -4.60 4.45
N SER A 73 -21.08 -3.79 3.64
CA SER A 73 -21.44 -4.13 2.25
C SER A 73 -20.49 -3.55 1.21
N HIS A 74 -19.66 -2.56 1.57
CA HIS A 74 -18.67 -1.96 0.67
C HIS A 74 -17.23 -2.23 1.10
N ILE A 75 -16.82 -1.67 2.24
CA ILE A 75 -15.42 -1.65 2.71
C ILE A 75 -14.92 -3.07 3.01
N VAL A 76 -15.67 -3.85 3.78
CA VAL A 76 -15.28 -5.24 4.14
C VAL A 76 -15.08 -6.11 2.89
N PRO A 77 -16.02 -6.16 1.91
CA PRO A 77 -15.80 -6.89 0.68
C PRO A 77 -14.56 -6.47 -0.13
N GLN A 78 -14.21 -5.19 -0.16
CA GLN A 78 -12.98 -4.72 -0.83
C GLN A 78 -11.74 -5.24 -0.12
N ILE A 79 -11.65 -5.06 1.21
CA ILE A 79 -10.53 -5.56 2.03
C ILE A 79 -10.30 -7.05 1.80
N ILE A 80 -11.37 -7.86 1.85
CA ILE A 80 -11.26 -9.31 1.67
C ILE A 80 -10.73 -9.66 0.28
N LYS A 81 -11.17 -8.97 -0.78
CA LYS A 81 -10.65 -9.17 -2.14
C LYS A 81 -9.16 -8.86 -2.20
N PHE A 82 -8.73 -7.77 -1.58
CA PHE A 82 -7.33 -7.39 -1.54
C PHE A 82 -6.46 -8.42 -0.82
N LEU A 83 -6.88 -8.86 0.36
CA LEU A 83 -6.16 -9.88 1.13
C LEU A 83 -6.02 -11.20 0.33
N ILE A 84 -7.07 -11.61 -0.39
CA ILE A 84 -7.04 -12.81 -1.23
C ILE A 84 -6.13 -12.58 -2.46
N ALA A 85 -6.18 -11.40 -3.07
CA ALA A 85 -5.34 -11.06 -4.23
C ALA A 85 -3.86 -10.95 -3.88
N TYR A 86 -3.53 -10.44 -2.70
CA TYR A 86 -2.15 -10.35 -2.21
C TYR A 86 -1.53 -11.70 -1.87
N LYS A 87 -2.35 -12.70 -1.50
CA LYS A 87 -1.88 -14.09 -1.33
C LYS A 87 -1.46 -14.77 -2.64
N ASN A 88 -1.80 -14.19 -3.79
CA ASN A 88 -1.38 -14.73 -5.08
C ASN A 88 0.12 -14.45 -5.31
N ASN A 89 0.91 -15.51 -5.52
CA ASN A 89 2.34 -15.39 -5.82
C ASN A 89 2.61 -14.56 -7.07
N GLU A 90 1.76 -14.64 -8.10
CA GLU A 90 1.92 -13.82 -9.30
C GLU A 90 1.79 -12.32 -8.99
N THR A 91 0.85 -11.96 -8.11
CA THR A 91 0.71 -10.57 -7.61
C THR A 91 1.97 -10.15 -6.87
N LYS A 92 2.47 -10.98 -5.94
CA LYS A 92 3.68 -10.67 -5.18
C LYS A 92 4.91 -10.49 -6.07
N LEU A 93 5.11 -11.37 -7.05
CA LEU A 93 6.24 -11.25 -7.98
C LEU A 93 6.17 -9.98 -8.81
N LYS A 94 4.98 -9.58 -9.28
CA LYS A 94 4.79 -8.30 -9.98
C LYS A 94 5.11 -7.11 -9.08
N LEU A 95 4.63 -7.12 -7.83
CA LEU A 95 4.93 -6.05 -6.87
C LEU A 95 6.41 -5.97 -6.55
N ARG A 96 7.07 -7.12 -6.37
CA ARG A 96 8.52 -7.22 -6.17
C ARG A 96 9.27 -6.50 -7.29
N ASP A 97 8.95 -6.84 -8.53
CA ASP A 97 9.66 -6.29 -9.69
C ASP A 97 9.50 -4.77 -9.77
N ILE A 98 8.28 -4.26 -9.51
CA ILE A 98 8.01 -2.82 -9.48
C ILE A 98 8.81 -2.14 -8.36
N PHE A 99 8.76 -2.67 -7.13
CA PHE A 99 9.48 -2.09 -6.00
C PHE A 99 10.99 -2.10 -6.24
N VAL A 100 11.54 -3.21 -6.71
CA VAL A 100 12.97 -3.32 -7.03
C VAL A 100 13.39 -2.32 -8.11
N GLU A 101 12.58 -2.15 -9.15
CA GLU A 101 12.85 -1.16 -10.19
C GLU A 101 12.88 0.26 -9.63
N GLU A 102 11.91 0.62 -8.78
CA GLU A 102 11.86 1.95 -8.15
C GLU A 102 13.02 2.20 -7.19
N ILE A 103 13.47 1.17 -6.44
CA ILE A 103 14.67 1.30 -5.59
C ILE A 103 15.90 1.54 -6.45
N LYS A 104 16.06 0.80 -7.54
CA LYS A 104 17.21 0.93 -8.44
C LYS A 104 17.27 2.31 -9.10
N LYS A 105 16.12 2.86 -9.52
CA LYS A 105 16.01 4.22 -10.07
C LYS A 105 16.39 5.29 -9.04
N ASN A 106 16.03 5.09 -7.78
CA ASN A 106 16.22 6.05 -6.70
C ASN A 106 17.27 5.57 -5.68
N LYS A 107 18.34 4.93 -6.15
CA LYS A 107 19.32 4.24 -5.30
C LYS A 107 19.86 5.13 -4.19
N GLU A 108 20.26 6.37 -4.51
CA GLU A 108 20.85 7.31 -3.55
C GLU A 108 19.93 7.61 -2.37
N ARG A 109 18.61 7.67 -2.60
CA ARG A 109 17.60 7.89 -1.54
C ARG A 109 17.57 6.75 -0.53
N PHE A 110 17.75 5.53 -0.99
CA PHE A 110 17.59 4.33 -0.17
C PHE A 110 18.91 3.72 0.32
N MET A 111 20.06 4.25 -0.09
CA MET A 111 21.37 3.73 0.34
C MET A 111 21.47 3.61 1.86
N ASN A 112 21.12 4.66 2.61
CA ASN A 112 21.25 4.70 4.07
C ASN A 112 20.39 3.61 4.76
N ILE A 113 19.17 3.37 4.28
CA ILE A 113 18.31 2.34 4.88
C ILE A 113 18.83 0.93 4.56
N PHE A 114 19.55 0.75 3.44
CA PHE A 114 20.14 -0.53 3.10
C PHE A 114 21.46 -0.82 3.81
N GLU A 115 22.23 0.20 4.21
CA GLU A 115 23.44 0.03 5.03
C GLU A 115 23.19 -0.66 6.38
N LYS A 116 21.96 -0.59 6.91
CA LYS A 116 21.57 -1.31 8.14
C LYS A 116 21.63 -2.84 7.96
N TYR A 117 21.48 -3.31 6.73
CA TYR A 117 21.64 -4.72 6.38
C TYR A 117 23.10 -4.95 6.04
N LYS A 118 23.89 -5.38 7.04
CA LYS A 118 25.37 -5.50 6.98
C LYS A 118 25.94 -6.32 5.80
N ASP A 119 25.11 -7.12 5.12
CA ASP A 119 25.48 -7.99 4.01
C ASP A 119 24.67 -7.69 2.72
N PHE A 120 24.05 -6.52 2.62
CA PHE A 120 23.18 -6.20 1.49
C PHE A 120 23.92 -5.49 0.35
N ASP A 121 24.15 -6.22 -0.74
CA ASP A 121 24.45 -5.62 -2.04
C ASP A 121 23.13 -5.21 -2.71
N ILE A 122 23.11 -4.09 -3.46
CA ILE A 122 21.97 -3.68 -4.28
C ILE A 122 21.56 -4.77 -5.29
N LEU A 123 22.48 -5.70 -5.60
CA LEU A 123 22.22 -6.89 -6.41
C LEU A 123 21.29 -7.90 -5.70
N ASP A 124 21.28 -7.95 -4.37
CA ASP A 124 20.50 -8.86 -3.53
C ASP A 124 19.17 -8.27 -3.04
N ILE A 125 18.66 -7.27 -3.76
CA ILE A 125 17.42 -6.59 -3.40
C ILE A 125 16.16 -7.43 -3.60
N HIS A 126 16.13 -8.29 -4.63
CA HIS A 126 14.92 -9.07 -4.92
C HIS A 126 14.54 -10.03 -3.77
N PRO A 127 15.46 -10.85 -3.22
CA PRO A 127 15.15 -11.71 -2.08
C PRO A 127 14.65 -10.92 -0.86
N LYS A 128 15.22 -9.74 -0.60
CA LYS A 128 14.81 -8.93 0.55
C LYS A 128 13.42 -8.33 0.37
N ILE A 129 13.10 -7.84 -0.82
CA ILE A 129 11.75 -7.35 -1.13
C ILE A 129 10.73 -8.50 -1.11
N GLU A 130 11.11 -9.71 -1.53
CA GLU A 130 10.25 -10.89 -1.37
C GLU A 130 9.97 -11.23 0.08
N GLU A 131 10.97 -11.11 0.96
CA GLU A 131 10.79 -11.28 2.41
C GLU A 131 9.73 -10.31 2.94
N PHE A 132 9.82 -9.03 2.58
CA PHE A 132 8.83 -8.02 2.97
C PHE A 132 7.45 -8.31 2.39
N LEU A 133 7.36 -8.78 1.14
CA LEU A 133 6.09 -9.17 0.52
C LEU A 133 5.49 -10.43 1.14
N ASN A 134 6.29 -11.25 1.80
CA ASN A 134 5.84 -12.42 2.53
C ASN A 134 5.45 -12.13 3.98
N SER A 135 5.73 -10.91 4.47
CA SER A 135 5.14 -10.40 5.71
C SER A 135 3.62 -10.20 5.57
N GLU A 136 2.97 -9.95 6.72
CA GLU A 136 1.55 -9.63 6.76
C GLU A 136 1.26 -8.29 6.07
N LEU A 137 0.24 -8.27 5.21
CA LEU A 137 -0.21 -7.05 4.54
C LEU A 137 -0.84 -6.10 5.56
N GLY A 138 -0.27 -4.91 5.69
CA GLY A 138 -0.91 -3.81 6.41
C GLY A 138 -2.02 -3.16 5.58
N LEU A 139 -3.04 -2.65 6.25
CA LEU A 139 -4.16 -1.96 5.62
C LEU A 139 -4.32 -0.59 6.24
N TYR A 140 -4.36 0.44 5.40
CA TYR A 140 -4.73 1.80 5.78
C TYR A 140 -5.99 2.17 5.02
N ILE A 141 -7.04 2.49 5.78
CA ILE A 141 -8.33 2.89 5.23
C ILE A 141 -8.59 4.31 5.71
N TYR A 142 -8.62 5.24 4.76
CA TYR A 142 -8.91 6.63 5.03
C TYR A 142 -10.38 6.87 4.78
N ILE A 143 -11.08 7.35 5.81
CA ILE A 143 -12.51 7.64 5.75
C ILE A 143 -12.73 9.10 6.12
N ASP A 144 -13.52 9.82 5.33
CA ASP A 144 -13.82 11.24 5.58
C ASP A 144 -14.68 11.50 6.84
N GLY A 145 -15.19 10.43 7.45
CA GLY A 145 -15.80 10.48 8.77
C GLY A 145 -16.06 9.10 9.35
N ILE A 146 -15.98 8.99 10.67
CA ILE A 146 -16.22 7.73 11.38
C ILE A 146 -17.74 7.49 11.48
N SER A 147 -18.22 6.32 11.05
CA SER A 147 -19.58 5.81 11.31
C SER A 147 -19.64 5.15 12.69
N GLU A 148 -20.84 4.94 13.24
CA GLU A 148 -20.98 4.27 14.55
C GLU A 148 -20.44 2.83 14.53
N ASP A 149 -20.44 2.18 13.37
CA ASP A 149 -19.92 0.82 13.19
C ASP A 149 -18.38 0.71 13.29
N LEU A 150 -17.66 1.83 13.34
CA LEU A 150 -16.19 1.92 13.39
C LEU A 150 -15.66 2.52 14.70
N ILE A 151 -16.52 2.74 15.71
CA ILE A 151 -16.17 3.30 17.03
C ILE A 151 -16.11 2.20 18.08
#